data_AF-A0A3P1T7M6-F1
#
_entry.id   AF-A0A3P1T7M6-F1
#
_cell.length_a   1.000
_cell.length_b   1.000
_cell.length_c   1.000
_cell.angle_alpha   90.00
_cell.angle_beta   90.00
_cell.angle_gamma   90.00
#
_symmetry.space_group_name_H-M   'P 1'
#
loop_
_entity.id
_entity.type
_entity.pdbx_description
1 polymer ?
#
loop_
_entity_poly.entity_id
_entity_poly.type
_entity_poly.pdbx_seq_one_letter_code
_entity_poly.pdbx_strand_id
1 'polypeptide(L)'
;MDETLDQVMRLVDEGQLPYEKSVELLNALTAERRSAAALKEADAGLKVRATSALIRARHETPLLEEASRPASGRLGMVGVLLDPPTVSFYEASIEGETTPTVTIRGTRYEQGTGPYLQHLLDHDDRFAPALVDLIGRSGPAGEALRAAVADGAVTIQYDHVLVSTDGRIQLSRFHLDSPPRLPALPSTEEAR
;
A
#
# COMPACT_ATOMS: atom_id res chain seq x y z
N MET A 1 -19.74 -14.71 -15.14
CA MET A 1 -20.97 -15.32 -14.63
C MET A 1 -20.57 -16.19 -13.46
N ASP A 2 -21.30 -16.14 -12.37
CA ASP A 2 -20.85 -16.56 -11.04
C ASP A 2 -21.12 -18.05 -10.83
N GLU A 3 -20.07 -18.86 -10.73
CA GLU A 3 -20.15 -20.32 -10.66
C GLU A 3 -21.06 -20.81 -9.52
N THR A 4 -21.13 -20.06 -8.42
CA THR A 4 -22.05 -20.33 -7.31
C THR A 4 -23.52 -20.09 -7.68
N LEU A 5 -23.80 -19.04 -8.47
CA LEU A 5 -25.16 -18.73 -8.93
C LEU A 5 -25.66 -19.80 -9.91
N ASP A 6 -24.80 -20.23 -10.83
CA ASP A 6 -25.08 -21.28 -11.81
C ASP A 6 -25.34 -22.63 -11.11
N GLN A 7 -24.62 -22.91 -10.01
CA GLN A 7 -24.82 -24.10 -9.21
C GLN A 7 -26.14 -24.07 -8.41
N VAL A 8 -26.51 -22.93 -7.84
CA VAL A 8 -27.79 -22.78 -7.12
C VAL A 8 -28.97 -22.94 -8.08
N MET A 9 -28.90 -22.36 -9.28
CA MET A 9 -29.95 -22.53 -10.30
C MET A 9 -30.09 -23.98 -10.76
N ARG A 10 -28.96 -24.69 -10.97
CA ARG A 10 -28.98 -26.11 -11.33
C ARG A 10 -29.69 -26.98 -10.28
N LEU A 11 -29.45 -26.72 -8.99
CA LEU A 11 -30.11 -27.47 -7.90
C LEU A 11 -31.63 -27.22 -7.85
N VAL A 12 -32.09 -26.04 -8.29
CA VAL A 12 -33.53 -25.75 -8.43
C VAL A 12 -34.11 -26.52 -9.60
N ASP A 13 -33.44 -26.48 -10.76
CA ASP A 13 -33.87 -27.17 -11.98
C ASP A 13 -33.91 -28.70 -11.80
N GLU A 14 -32.99 -29.25 -11.00
CA GLU A 14 -32.93 -30.67 -10.61
C GLU A 14 -33.96 -31.04 -9.51
N GLY A 15 -34.75 -30.08 -9.01
CA GLY A 15 -35.74 -30.28 -7.95
C GLY A 15 -35.15 -30.59 -6.57
N GLN A 16 -33.84 -30.41 -6.40
CA GLN A 16 -33.11 -30.67 -5.16
C GLN A 16 -33.16 -29.49 -4.18
N LEU A 17 -33.48 -28.29 -4.67
CA LEU A 17 -33.65 -27.08 -3.85
C LEU A 17 -35.01 -26.42 -4.18
N PRO A 18 -35.92 -26.29 -3.20
CA PRO A 18 -37.16 -25.55 -3.41
C PRO A 18 -36.90 -24.10 -3.83
N TYR A 19 -37.71 -23.58 -4.75
CA TYR A 19 -37.54 -22.21 -5.28
C TYR A 19 -37.51 -21.13 -4.18
N GLU A 20 -38.36 -21.23 -3.16
CA GLU A 20 -38.35 -20.27 -2.05
C GLU A 20 -37.00 -20.29 -1.29
N LYS A 21 -36.40 -21.47 -1.11
CA LYS A 21 -35.09 -21.63 -0.48
C LYS A 21 -33.94 -21.16 -1.36
N SER A 22 -34.05 -21.25 -2.68
CA SER A 22 -33.06 -20.66 -3.58
C SER A 22 -33.09 -19.14 -3.56
N VAL A 23 -34.27 -18.52 -3.48
CA VAL A 23 -34.40 -17.06 -3.33
C VAL A 23 -33.80 -16.59 -2.00
N GLU A 24 -34.09 -17.28 -0.88
CA GLU A 24 -33.48 -16.98 0.43
C GLU A 24 -31.94 -17.08 0.36
N LEU A 25 -31.41 -18.16 -0.24
CA LEU A 25 -29.98 -18.38 -0.39
C LEU A 25 -29.31 -17.30 -1.25
N LEU A 26 -29.89 -16.95 -2.41
CA LEU A 26 -29.37 -15.92 -3.30
C LEU A 26 -29.35 -14.53 -2.64
N ASN A 27 -30.38 -14.20 -1.85
CA ASN A 27 -30.41 -12.98 -1.07
C ASN A 27 -29.33 -12.98 0.01
N ALA A 28 -29.14 -14.10 0.72
CA ALA A 28 -28.08 -14.24 1.71
C ALA A 28 -26.68 -14.07 1.09
N LEU A 29 -26.40 -14.71 -0.04
CA LEU A 29 -25.13 -14.58 -0.78
C LEU A 29 -24.89 -13.14 -1.26
N THR A 30 -25.94 -12.45 -1.70
CA THR A 30 -25.84 -11.05 -2.12
C THR A 30 -25.54 -10.14 -0.94
N ALA A 31 -26.19 -10.37 0.21
CA ALA A 31 -25.93 -9.63 1.44
C ALA A 31 -24.52 -9.88 1.99
N GLU A 32 -24.04 -11.12 1.93
CA GLU A 32 -22.68 -11.51 2.28
C GLU A 32 -21.66 -10.77 1.41
N ARG A 33 -21.81 -10.81 0.07
CA ARG A 33 -20.91 -10.12 -0.86
C ARG A 33 -20.86 -8.62 -0.62
N ARG A 34 -22.01 -8.01 -0.35
CA ARG A 34 -22.09 -6.58 -0.01
C ARG A 34 -21.35 -6.29 1.30
N SER A 35 -21.51 -7.14 2.30
CA SER A 35 -20.84 -7.00 3.60
C SER A 35 -19.33 -7.17 3.47
N ALA A 36 -18.87 -8.15 2.68
CA ALA A 36 -17.45 -8.37 2.40
C ALA A 36 -16.83 -7.18 1.64
N ALA A 37 -17.53 -6.62 0.67
CA ALA A 37 -17.08 -5.42 -0.05
C ALA A 37 -16.98 -4.20 0.89
N ALA A 38 -17.97 -3.99 1.76
CA ALA A 38 -17.96 -2.92 2.75
C ALA A 38 -16.83 -3.09 3.78
N LEU A 39 -16.57 -4.33 4.22
CA LEU A 39 -15.46 -4.63 5.12
C LEU A 39 -14.10 -4.32 4.46
N LYS A 40 -13.89 -4.76 3.22
CA LYS A 40 -12.66 -4.45 2.46
C LYS A 40 -12.43 -2.95 2.30
N GLU A 41 -13.49 -2.17 2.09
CA GLU A 41 -13.41 -0.71 2.03
C GLU A 41 -13.09 -0.08 3.39
N ALA A 42 -13.72 -0.57 4.46
CA ALA A 42 -13.44 -0.11 5.81
C ALA A 42 -11.99 -0.39 6.23
N ASP A 43 -11.47 -1.59 5.91
CA ASP A 43 -10.09 -2.01 6.17
C ASP A 43 -9.09 -1.12 5.43
N ALA A 44 -9.31 -0.87 4.13
CA ALA A 44 -8.48 0.04 3.34
C ALA A 44 -8.49 1.45 3.92
N GLY A 45 -9.66 1.96 4.32
CA GLY A 45 -9.79 3.26 4.96
C GLY A 45 -9.08 3.33 6.32
N LEU A 46 -9.13 2.25 7.11
CA LEU A 46 -8.46 2.17 8.41
C LEU A 46 -6.93 2.21 8.27
N LYS A 47 -6.38 1.45 7.31
CA LYS A 47 -4.96 1.47 6.95
C LYS A 47 -4.47 2.87 6.57
N VAL A 48 -5.21 3.56 5.69
CA VAL A 48 -4.88 4.93 5.26
C VAL A 48 -4.94 5.90 6.44
N ARG A 49 -5.97 5.84 7.29
CA ARG A 49 -6.07 6.72 8.46
C ARG A 49 -4.93 6.50 9.46
N ALA A 50 -4.58 5.24 9.74
CA ALA A 50 -3.51 4.90 10.67
C ALA A 50 -2.15 5.43 10.22
N THR A 51 -1.81 5.17 8.96
CA THR A 51 -0.56 5.66 8.34
C THR A 51 -0.52 7.18 8.21
N SER A 52 -1.63 7.81 7.81
CA SER A 52 -1.73 9.27 7.74
C SER A 52 -1.56 9.93 9.11
N ALA A 53 -2.12 9.32 10.17
CA ALA A 53 -1.92 9.79 11.54
C ALA A 53 -0.44 9.70 11.96
N LEU A 54 0.27 8.63 11.57
CA LEU A 54 1.70 8.46 11.83
C LEU A 54 2.55 9.50 11.09
N ILE A 55 2.32 9.70 9.79
CA ILE A 55 3.01 10.71 8.97
C ILE A 55 2.84 12.10 9.62
N ARG A 56 1.62 12.46 10.02
CA ARG A 56 1.35 13.73 10.71
C ARG A 56 2.04 13.81 12.07
N ALA A 57 1.99 12.74 12.86
CA ALA A 57 2.65 12.70 14.18
C ALA A 57 4.17 12.80 14.09
N ARG A 58 4.77 12.36 12.97
CA ARG A 58 6.20 12.47 12.68
C ARG A 58 6.59 13.75 11.95
N HIS A 59 5.64 14.64 11.68
CA HIS A 59 5.85 15.86 10.88
C HIS A 59 6.42 15.60 9.47
N GLU A 60 6.11 14.45 8.90
CA GLU A 60 6.50 14.09 7.54
C GLU A 60 5.54 14.72 6.52
N THR A 61 6.08 15.08 5.35
CA THR A 61 5.27 15.46 4.19
C THR A 61 4.81 14.20 3.46
N PRO A 62 3.49 13.96 3.29
CA PRO A 62 3.02 12.82 2.51
C PRO A 62 3.39 13.00 1.04
N LEU A 63 3.96 11.95 0.45
CA LEU A 63 4.40 11.95 -0.94
C LEU A 63 3.30 11.43 -1.88
N LEU A 64 2.61 10.38 -1.46
CA LEU A 64 1.53 9.74 -2.22
C LEU A 64 0.18 10.14 -1.63
N GLU A 65 -0.79 10.42 -2.49
CA GLU A 65 -2.12 10.87 -2.06
C GLU A 65 -2.86 9.82 -1.22
N GLU A 66 -3.57 10.25 -0.18
CA GLU A 66 -4.42 9.36 0.66
C GLU A 66 -5.49 8.60 -0.16
N ALA A 67 -5.92 9.15 -1.30
CA ALA A 67 -6.90 8.54 -2.20
C ALA A 67 -6.34 7.40 -3.07
N SER A 68 -5.02 7.30 -3.18
CA SER A 68 -4.35 6.21 -3.87
C SER A 68 -4.39 4.95 -3.00
N ARG A 69 -5.48 4.18 -3.12
CA ARG A 69 -5.63 2.89 -2.41
C ARG A 69 -4.35 2.06 -2.59
N PRO A 70 -3.74 1.57 -1.50
CA PRO A 70 -2.66 0.59 -1.60
C PRO A 70 -3.18 -0.60 -2.42
N ALA A 71 -2.57 -0.82 -3.58
CA ALA A 71 -2.87 -1.97 -4.44
C ALA A 71 -1.69 -2.93 -4.33
N SER A 72 -1.96 -4.24 -4.47
CA SER A 72 -0.90 -5.25 -4.51
C SER A 72 0.16 -4.88 -5.53
N GLY A 73 1.44 -4.89 -5.12
CA GLY A 73 2.57 -4.55 -5.99
C GLY A 73 2.80 -3.05 -6.20
N ARG A 74 2.21 -2.19 -5.35
CA ARG A 74 2.48 -0.75 -5.31
C ARG A 74 2.93 -0.34 -3.91
N LEU A 75 3.63 0.79 -3.81
CA LEU A 75 3.95 1.40 -2.53
C LEU A 75 2.66 1.77 -1.79
N GLY A 76 2.69 1.53 -0.48
CA GLY A 76 1.70 2.04 0.46
C GLY A 76 1.82 3.55 0.65
N MET A 77 1.76 4.02 1.89
CA MET A 77 1.94 5.45 2.18
C MET A 77 3.43 5.77 2.31
N VAL A 78 3.83 6.96 1.85
CA VAL A 78 5.21 7.43 1.91
C VAL A 78 5.24 8.82 2.54
N GLY A 79 6.10 9.00 3.53
CA GLY A 79 6.37 10.28 4.18
C GLY A 79 7.81 10.74 3.95
N VAL A 80 8.02 12.05 3.87
CA VAL A 80 9.34 12.65 3.65
C VAL A 80 9.62 13.72 4.70
N LEU A 81 10.78 13.63 5.35
CA LEU A 81 11.40 14.73 6.10
C LEU A 81 12.53 15.31 5.27
N LEU A 82 12.59 16.64 5.20
CA LEU A 82 13.62 17.34 4.45
C LEU A 82 14.90 17.57 5.26
N ASP A 83 14.82 17.55 6.60
CA ASP A 83 15.95 17.79 7.49
C ASP A 83 15.85 16.97 8.80
N PRO A 84 16.73 15.97 9.03
CA PRO A 84 17.62 15.40 8.03
C PRO A 84 16.83 14.68 6.92
N PRO A 85 17.32 14.65 5.66
CA PRO A 85 16.65 13.97 4.55
C PRO A 85 16.31 12.51 4.86
N THR A 86 15.01 12.23 5.00
CA THR A 86 14.49 10.90 5.34
C THR A 86 13.28 10.58 4.48
N VAL A 87 13.23 9.37 3.92
CA VAL A 87 12.07 8.82 3.23
C VAL A 87 11.58 7.61 4.01
N SER A 88 10.35 7.71 4.52
CA SER A 88 9.67 6.69 5.32
C SER A 88 8.61 6.00 4.46
N PHE A 89 8.72 4.68 4.32
CA PHE A 89 7.76 3.82 3.63
C PHE A 89 6.91 3.09 4.67
N TYR A 90 5.59 3.13 4.50
CA TYR A 90 4.64 2.54 5.43
C TYR A 90 3.79 1.48 4.75
N GLU A 91 3.92 0.24 5.23
CA GLU A 91 3.03 -0.86 4.84
C GLU A 91 2.01 -1.09 5.94
N ALA A 92 0.73 -0.96 5.60
CA ALA A 92 -0.34 -1.15 6.56
C ALA A 92 -1.07 -2.46 6.34
N SER A 93 -1.26 -3.22 7.41
CA SER A 93 -2.07 -4.45 7.41
C SER A 93 -3.09 -4.43 8.54
N ILE A 94 -4.15 -5.20 8.37
CA ILE A 94 -5.07 -5.52 9.47
C ILE A 94 -4.61 -6.82 10.13
N GLU A 95 -4.89 -6.98 11.41
CA GLU A 95 -4.63 -8.22 12.15
C GLU A 95 -5.26 -9.44 11.45
N GLY A 96 -4.47 -10.49 11.22
CA GLY A 96 -4.88 -11.69 10.51
C GLY A 96 -4.71 -11.64 8.98
N GLU A 97 -4.27 -10.51 8.42
CA GLU A 97 -3.94 -10.40 7.00
C GLU A 97 -2.62 -11.12 6.68
N THR A 98 -2.56 -11.77 5.52
CA THR A 98 -1.34 -12.42 5.06
C THR A 98 -0.31 -11.41 4.56
N THR A 99 0.95 -11.65 4.88
CA THR A 99 2.06 -10.82 4.39
C THR A 99 2.14 -10.90 2.86
N PRO A 100 2.10 -9.76 2.15
CA PRO A 100 2.31 -9.72 0.71
C PRO A 100 3.70 -10.25 0.32
N THR A 101 3.78 -10.85 -0.87
CA THR A 101 5.04 -11.34 -1.42
C THR A 101 5.14 -11.03 -2.91
N VAL A 102 6.36 -10.86 -3.42
CA VAL A 102 6.65 -10.66 -4.84
C VAL A 102 7.64 -11.71 -5.34
N THR A 103 7.53 -12.11 -6.61
CA THR A 103 8.48 -13.01 -7.26
C THR A 103 9.35 -12.24 -8.24
N ILE A 104 10.65 -12.14 -7.97
CA ILE A 104 11.63 -11.45 -8.80
C ILE A 104 12.60 -12.49 -9.35
N ARG A 105 12.64 -12.64 -10.68
CA ARG A 105 13.51 -13.62 -11.37
C ARG A 105 13.39 -15.05 -10.79
N GLY A 106 12.15 -15.46 -10.49
CA GLY A 106 11.86 -16.78 -9.92
C GLY A 106 12.11 -16.94 -8.41
N THR A 107 12.64 -15.91 -7.74
CA THR A 107 12.82 -15.91 -6.28
C THR A 107 11.71 -15.14 -5.59
N ARG A 108 11.09 -15.72 -4.57
CA ARG A 108 10.03 -15.09 -3.78
C ARG A 108 10.65 -14.24 -2.66
N TYR A 109 10.20 -12.99 -2.56
CA TYR A 109 10.57 -12.03 -1.52
C TYR A 109 9.32 -11.58 -0.77
N GLU A 110 9.44 -11.42 0.54
CA GLU A 110 8.36 -10.99 1.41
C GLU A 110 8.41 -9.48 1.64
N GLN A 111 7.24 -8.89 1.89
CA GLN A 111 7.15 -7.52 2.39
C GLN A 111 8.04 -7.35 3.62
N GLY A 112 8.76 -6.22 3.68
CA GLY A 112 9.74 -5.95 4.73
C GLY A 112 11.19 -6.24 4.35
N THR A 113 11.44 -6.84 3.18
CA THR A 113 12.80 -7.05 2.67
C THR A 113 13.23 -5.92 1.74
N GLY A 114 14.55 -5.72 1.61
CA GLY A 114 15.17 -4.77 0.69
C GLY A 114 14.80 -5.01 -0.76
N PRO A 115 14.92 -6.24 -1.30
CA PRO A 115 14.52 -6.56 -2.67
C PRO A 115 13.03 -6.32 -2.94
N TYR A 116 12.16 -6.56 -1.95
CA TYR A 116 10.74 -6.25 -2.08
C TYR A 116 10.52 -4.75 -2.22
N LEU A 117 11.09 -3.94 -1.32
CA LEU A 117 10.95 -2.49 -1.38
C LEU A 117 11.58 -1.89 -2.65
N GLN A 118 12.76 -2.39 -3.06
CA GLN A 118 13.38 -2.00 -4.32
C GLN A 118 12.47 -2.30 -5.51
N HIS A 119 11.84 -3.48 -5.54
CA HIS A 119 10.91 -3.82 -6.60
C HIS A 119 9.74 -2.84 -6.67
N LEU A 120 9.17 -2.44 -5.53
CA LEU A 120 8.10 -1.45 -5.52
C LEU A 120 8.59 -0.07 -6.02
N LEU A 121 9.79 0.35 -5.61
CA LEU A 121 10.39 1.61 -6.07
C LEU A 121 10.61 1.63 -7.59
N ASP A 122 10.99 0.49 -8.18
CA ASP A 122 11.26 0.37 -9.61
C ASP A 122 9.97 0.31 -10.45
N HIS A 123 8.84 -0.11 -9.87
CA HIS A 123 7.59 -0.39 -10.62
C HIS A 123 6.43 0.56 -10.27
N ASP A 124 6.53 1.32 -9.18
CA ASP A 124 5.54 2.34 -8.82
C ASP A 124 5.86 3.67 -9.51
N ASP A 125 5.22 3.88 -10.66
CA ASP A 125 5.36 5.07 -11.51
C ASP A 125 4.97 6.39 -10.84
N ARG A 126 4.31 6.34 -9.67
CA ARG A 126 3.89 7.53 -8.91
C ARG A 126 5.01 8.11 -8.05
N PHE A 127 5.97 7.28 -7.62
CA PHE A 127 6.94 7.66 -6.61
C PHE A 127 7.91 8.74 -7.09
N ALA A 128 8.60 8.49 -8.21
CA ALA A 128 9.62 9.42 -8.71
C ALA A 128 9.04 10.80 -9.09
N PRO A 129 7.90 10.89 -9.82
CA PRO A 129 7.26 12.18 -10.09
C PRO A 129 6.87 12.93 -8.82
N ALA A 130 6.25 12.25 -7.85
CA ALA A 130 5.86 12.89 -6.59
C ALA A 130 7.07 13.42 -5.81
N LEU A 131 8.20 12.72 -5.85
CA LEU A 131 9.46 13.15 -5.21
C LEU A 131 10.05 14.38 -5.92
N VAL A 132 10.04 14.39 -7.25
CA VAL A 132 10.44 15.56 -8.04
C VAL A 132 9.56 16.76 -7.73
N ASP A 133 8.24 16.58 -7.69
CA ASP A 133 7.29 17.65 -7.38
C ASP A 133 7.50 18.20 -5.96
N LEU A 134 7.72 17.32 -4.98
CA LEU A 134 8.05 17.73 -3.61
C LEU A 134 9.35 18.55 -3.57
N ILE A 135 10.39 18.11 -4.26
CA ILE A 135 11.67 18.82 -4.34
C ILE A 135 11.46 20.21 -4.95
N GLY A 136 10.76 20.29 -6.09
CA GLY A 136 10.53 21.54 -6.81
C GLY A 136 9.77 22.60 -5.98
N ARG A 137 8.83 22.18 -5.14
CA ARG A 137 8.07 23.10 -4.26
C ARG A 137 8.75 23.44 -2.93
N SER A 138 9.84 22.75 -2.57
CA SER A 138 10.47 22.86 -1.24
C SER A 138 11.69 23.77 -1.17
N GLY A 139 12.05 24.45 -2.27
CA GLY A 139 13.14 25.42 -2.31
C GLY A 139 14.49 24.83 -1.88
N PRO A 140 15.31 25.53 -1.06
CA PRO A 140 16.63 25.05 -0.66
C PRO A 140 16.63 23.69 0.04
N ALA A 141 15.60 23.40 0.82
CA ALA A 141 15.46 22.09 1.49
C ALA A 141 15.15 20.97 0.49
N GLY A 142 14.41 21.29 -0.58
CA GLY A 142 14.20 20.38 -1.72
C GLY A 142 15.50 20.07 -2.46
N GLU A 143 16.34 21.08 -2.73
CA GLU A 143 17.65 20.88 -3.36
C GLU A 143 18.61 20.07 -2.48
N ALA A 144 18.56 20.26 -1.15
CA ALA A 144 19.31 19.43 -0.21
C ALA A 144 18.86 17.97 -0.25
N LEU A 145 17.54 17.71 -0.34
CA LEU A 145 17.01 16.36 -0.55
C LEU A 145 17.47 15.78 -1.90
N ARG A 146 17.42 16.56 -2.99
CA ARG A 146 17.91 16.12 -4.31
C ARG A 146 19.37 15.69 -4.27
N ALA A 147 20.23 16.50 -3.65
CA ALA A 147 21.65 16.16 -3.47
C ALA A 147 21.82 14.90 -2.62
N ALA A 148 21.09 14.78 -1.51
CA ALA A 148 21.13 13.58 -0.67
C ALA A 148 20.68 12.32 -1.41
N VAL A 149 19.69 12.42 -2.31
CA VAL A 149 19.28 11.30 -3.17
C VAL A 149 20.42 10.89 -4.11
N ALA A 150 21.06 11.86 -4.77
CA ALA A 150 22.17 11.59 -5.70
C ALA A 150 23.39 10.96 -4.99
N ASP A 151 23.69 11.42 -3.78
CA ASP A 151 24.82 10.94 -2.98
C ASP A 151 24.51 9.65 -2.21
N GLY A 152 23.25 9.17 -2.22
CA GLY A 152 22.81 8.03 -1.43
C GLY A 152 22.81 8.29 0.09
N ALA A 153 22.71 9.56 0.49
CA ALA A 153 22.74 10.00 1.89
C ALA A 153 21.34 10.12 2.54
N VAL A 154 20.27 9.80 1.81
CA VAL A 154 18.91 9.77 2.37
C VAL A 154 18.76 8.62 3.35
N THR A 155 18.23 8.92 4.53
CA THR A 155 17.82 7.88 5.48
C THR A 155 16.55 7.22 4.97
N ILE A 156 16.58 5.90 4.78
CA ILE A 156 15.39 5.12 4.39
C ILE A 156 14.84 4.40 5.63
N GLN A 157 13.56 4.63 5.92
CA GLN A 157 12.83 3.91 6.95
C GLN A 157 11.75 3.06 6.28
N TYR A 158 11.64 1.79 6.68
CA TYR A 158 10.57 0.92 6.21
C TYR A 158 9.85 0.34 7.42
N ASP A 159 8.62 0.79 7.63
CA ASP A 159 7.86 0.48 8.83
C ASP A 159 6.57 -0.28 8.47
N HIS A 160 6.25 -1.26 9.29
CA HIS A 160 4.99 -1.98 9.30
C HIS A 160 4.02 -1.31 10.26
N VAL A 161 2.80 -1.04 9.78
CA VAL A 161 1.71 -0.45 10.55
C VAL A 161 0.60 -1.49 10.66
N LEU A 162 0.59 -2.22 11.77
CA LEU A 162 -0.46 -3.18 12.07
C LEU A 162 -1.62 -2.47 12.77
N VAL A 163 -2.83 -2.59 12.21
CA VAL A 163 -4.04 -2.05 12.82
C VAL A 163 -4.92 -3.20 13.31
N SER A 164 -5.19 -3.21 14.62
CA SER A 164 -6.13 -4.12 15.24
C SER A 164 -7.56 -3.69 14.94
N THR A 165 -8.49 -4.65 14.96
CA THR A 165 -9.92 -4.40 14.74
C THR A 165 -10.56 -3.50 15.81
N ASP A 166 -9.95 -3.40 16.99
CA ASP A 166 -10.32 -2.48 18.07
C ASP A 166 -9.76 -1.05 17.89
N GLY A 167 -9.04 -0.79 16.79
CA GLY A 167 -8.50 0.52 16.46
C GLY A 167 -7.11 0.82 17.04
N ARG A 168 -6.48 -0.12 17.75
CA ARG A 168 -5.07 0.04 18.17
C ARG A 168 -4.13 -0.04 16.97
N ILE A 169 -3.09 0.78 17.00
CA ILE A 169 -2.02 0.79 15.99
C ILE A 169 -0.74 0.29 16.65
N GLN A 170 -0.14 -0.73 16.05
CA GLN A 170 1.19 -1.20 16.38
C GLN A 170 2.14 -0.87 15.23
N LEU A 171 3.31 -0.36 15.58
CA LEU A 171 4.33 0.06 14.64
C LEU A 171 5.57 -0.81 14.88
N SER A 172 6.07 -1.45 13.83
CA SER A 172 7.34 -2.16 13.87
C SER A 172 8.21 -1.74 12.68
N ARG A 173 9.53 -1.69 12.88
CA ARG A 173 10.48 -1.38 11.80
C ARG A 173 10.91 -2.68 11.13
N PHE A 174 10.79 -2.74 9.82
CA PHE A 174 11.35 -3.84 9.06
C PHE A 174 12.87 -3.82 9.08
N HIS A 175 13.47 -5.00 9.18
CA HIS A 175 14.90 -5.16 9.03
C HIS A 175 15.21 -5.46 7.56
N LEU A 176 15.72 -4.44 6.87
CA LEU A 176 16.13 -4.55 5.47
C LEU A 176 17.43 -5.36 5.39
N ASP A 177 17.36 -6.54 4.77
CA ASP A 177 18.50 -7.40 4.44
C ASP A 177 19.49 -6.72 3.47
N SER A 178 18.99 -5.79 2.66
CA SER A 178 19.80 -4.89 1.83
C SER A 178 19.16 -3.50 1.74
N PRO A 179 19.94 -2.41 1.76
CA PRO A 179 19.38 -1.07 1.64
C PRO A 179 18.90 -0.84 0.20
N PRO A 180 17.63 -0.45 -0.02
CA PRO A 180 17.16 -0.05 -1.34
C PRO A 180 17.80 1.27 -1.75
N ARG A 181 17.74 1.57 -3.04
CA ARG A 181 18.17 2.84 -3.61
C ARG A 181 16.97 3.57 -4.17
N LEU A 182 16.86 4.85 -3.82
CA LEU A 182 15.88 5.72 -4.45
C LEU A 182 16.22 5.88 -5.94
N PRO A 183 15.19 5.99 -6.81
CA PRO A 183 15.40 6.20 -8.24
C PRO A 183 16.18 7.49 -8.49
N ALA A 184 17.01 7.46 -9.54
CA ALA A 184 17.68 8.67 -10.02
C ALA A 184 16.62 9.69 -10.46
N LEU A 185 16.78 10.94 -9.99
CA LEU A 185 15.87 12.03 -10.34
C LEU A 185 16.35 12.69 -11.64
N PRO A 186 15.43 13.06 -12.56
CA PRO A 186 15.79 13.76 -13.79
C PRO A 186 16.51 15.07 -13.46
N SER A 187 17.48 15.44 -14.28
CA SER A 187 18.25 16.66 -14.09
C SER A 187 17.34 17.89 -14.24
N THR A 188 17.64 18.98 -13.55
CA THR A 188 16.86 20.24 -13.61
C THR A 188 16.79 20.84 -15.02
N GLU A 189 17.64 20.41 -15.96
CA GLU A 189 17.65 20.85 -17.36
C GLU A 189 16.62 20.12 -18.23
N GLU A 190 16.18 18.91 -17.84
CA GLU A 190 15.25 18.08 -18.63
C GLU A 190 13.77 18.35 -18.29
N ALA A 191 13.49 19.22 -17.30
CA ALA A 191 12.15 19.52 -16.82
C ALA A 191 11.56 20.85 -17.37
N ARG A 192 12.14 21.40 -18.45
CA ARG A 192 11.67 22.62 -19.14
C ARG A 192 11.16 22.37 -20.54
#